data_AF-A0A2W1BMR0-F1
#
_entry.id   AF-A0A2W1BMR0-F1
#
_cell.length_a   1.000
_cell.length_b   1.000
_cell.length_c   1.000
_cell.angle_alpha   90.00
_cell.angle_beta   90.00
_cell.angle_gamma   90.00
#
_symmetry.space_group_name_H-M   'P 1'
#
loop_
_entity.id
_entity.type
_entity.pdbx_description
1 polymer ?
#
loop_
_entity_poly.entity_id
_entity_poly.type
_entity_poly.pdbx_seq_one_letter_code
_entity_poly.pdbx_strand_id
1 'polypeptide(L)'
;MWSVLSHLTDASHAPLARRIIAAALTYLQEWLDAVHFTTPHMERSEVMHASFHFPLHRYLAAFLCAGVRGMGLRAADVLPPPDLLALLAVHPLRVQVSTHH
;
A
#
# COMPACT_ATOMS: atom_id res chain seq x y z
N MET A 1 -10.00 7.37 -9.27
CA MET A 1 -8.56 7.25 -8.96
C MET A 1 -7.78 6.54 -10.09
N TRP A 2 -8.31 5.49 -10.74
CA TRP A 2 -7.70 4.90 -11.96
C TRP A 2 -7.48 5.88 -13.11
N SER A 3 -8.40 6.82 -13.34
CA SER A 3 -8.21 7.91 -14.33
C SER A 3 -6.98 8.78 -14.01
N VAL A 4 -6.69 9.05 -12.73
CA VAL A 4 -5.45 9.77 -12.36
C VAL A 4 -4.24 8.95 -12.79
N LEU A 5 -4.23 7.65 -12.47
CA LEU A 5 -3.13 6.75 -12.85
C LEU A 5 -2.90 6.71 -14.36
N SER A 6 -3.95 6.71 -15.19
CA SER A 6 -3.81 6.71 -16.65
C SER A 6 -3.26 8.02 -17.23
N HIS A 7 -3.26 9.11 -16.46
CA HIS A 7 -2.72 10.41 -16.87
C HIS A 7 -1.30 10.66 -16.34
N LEU A 8 -0.84 9.90 -15.33
CA LEU A 8 0.54 10.01 -14.85
C LEU A 8 1.44 9.08 -15.67
N THR A 9 1.86 9.55 -16.84
CA THR A 9 2.67 8.76 -17.79
C THR A 9 4.07 9.32 -18.04
N ASP A 10 4.34 10.54 -17.56
CA ASP A 10 5.57 11.28 -17.83
C ASP A 10 6.30 11.72 -16.55
N ALA A 11 7.62 11.89 -16.63
CA ALA A 11 8.48 12.31 -15.51
C ALA A 11 8.08 13.64 -14.86
N SER A 12 7.44 14.55 -15.58
CA SER A 12 6.87 15.80 -15.04
C SER A 12 5.83 15.55 -13.92
N HIS A 13 5.20 14.38 -13.91
CA HIS A 13 4.21 13.98 -12.91
C HIS A 13 4.82 13.36 -11.64
N ALA A 14 6.13 13.10 -11.61
CA ALA A 14 6.82 12.47 -10.50
C ALA A 14 6.57 13.15 -9.13
N PRO A 15 6.55 14.50 -9.01
CA PRO A 15 6.25 15.16 -7.74
C PRO A 15 4.83 14.87 -7.22
N LEU A 16 3.85 14.80 -8.12
CA LEU A 16 2.46 14.49 -7.77
C LEU A 16 2.32 13.03 -7.35
N ALA A 17 2.92 12.10 -8.10
CA ALA A 17 2.92 10.68 -7.76
C ALA A 17 3.54 10.45 -6.37
N ARG A 18 4.65 11.12 -6.05
CA ARG A 18 5.29 11.06 -4.72
C ARG A 18 4.34 11.52 -3.60
N ARG A 19 3.60 12.62 -3.81
CA ARG A 19 2.62 13.12 -2.83
C ARG A 19 1.47 12.14 -2.62
N ILE A 20 0.97 11.51 -3.69
CA ILE A 20 -0.10 10.51 -3.60
C ILE A 20 0.39 9.26 -2.86
N ILE A 21 1.61 8.79 -3.16
CA ILE A 21 2.23 7.66 -2.46
C ILE A 21 2.38 7.97 -0.97
N ALA A 22 2.92 9.14 -0.63
CA ALA A 22 3.09 9.56 0.75
C ALA A 22 1.76 9.60 1.51
N ALA A 23 0.72 10.23 0.92
CA ALA A 23 -0.60 10.26 1.53
C ALA A 23 -1.20 8.85 1.70
N ALA A 24 -1.05 7.98 0.71
CA ALA A 24 -1.52 6.60 0.80
C ALA A 24 -0.83 5.83 1.93
N LEU A 25 0.49 6.00 2.10
CA LEU A 25 1.25 5.39 3.18
C LEU A 25 0.80 5.91 4.56
N THR A 26 0.58 7.22 4.70
CA THR A 26 0.07 7.81 5.94
C THR A 26 -1.29 7.22 6.32
N TYR A 27 -2.27 7.25 5.42
CA TYR A 27 -3.60 6.72 5.70
C TYR A 27 -3.60 5.21 5.95
N LEU A 28 -2.71 4.45 5.29
CA LEU A 28 -2.56 3.02 5.56
C LEU A 28 -1.98 2.77 6.95
N GLN A 29 -0.96 3.51 7.36
CA GLN A 29 -0.41 3.41 8.72
C GLN A 29 -1.48 3.72 9.77
N GLU A 30 -2.18 4.86 9.64
CA GLU A 30 -3.26 5.25 10.54
C GLU A 30 -4.36 4.18 10.63
N TRP A 31 -4.70 3.58 9.50
CA TRP A 31 -5.68 2.51 9.45
C TRP A 31 -5.17 1.22 10.13
N LEU A 32 -3.92 0.82 9.88
CA LEU A 32 -3.30 -0.35 10.54
C LEU A 32 -3.27 -0.16 12.07
N ASP A 33 -2.92 1.04 12.52
CA ASP A 33 -2.92 1.39 13.95
C ASP A 33 -4.33 1.33 14.54
N ALA A 34 -5.34 1.85 13.82
CA ALA A 34 -6.74 1.83 14.25
C ALA A 34 -7.33 0.41 14.38
N VAL A 35 -6.86 -0.53 13.56
CA VAL A 35 -7.25 -1.95 13.66
C VAL A 35 -6.29 -2.77 14.52
N HIS A 36 -5.38 -2.12 15.25
CA HIS A 36 -4.35 -2.74 16.10
C HIS A 36 -3.46 -3.76 15.36
N PHE A 37 -3.21 -3.55 14.07
CA PHE A 37 -2.30 -4.37 13.27
C PHE A 37 -0.89 -3.78 13.29
N THR A 38 -0.19 -3.98 14.41
CA THR A 38 1.13 -3.35 14.67
C THR A 38 2.31 -4.31 14.52
N THR A 39 2.05 -5.61 14.43
CA THR A 39 3.11 -6.62 14.23
C THR A 39 2.81 -7.50 13.03
N PRO A 40 3.83 -7.92 12.26
CA PRO A 40 3.65 -8.80 11.11
C PRO A 40 3.38 -10.27 11.51
N HIS A 41 3.24 -10.55 12.80
CA HIS A 41 2.94 -11.86 13.37
C HIS A 41 1.53 -11.84 13.95
N MET A 42 0.70 -12.81 13.59
CA MET A 42 -0.69 -12.84 14.02
C MET A 42 -1.13 -14.27 14.31
N GLU A 43 -1.75 -14.45 15.47
CA GLU A 43 -2.32 -15.71 15.91
C GLU A 43 -3.48 -16.13 15.00
N ARG A 44 -3.60 -17.44 14.73
CA ARG A 44 -4.56 -18.00 13.77
C ARG A 44 -6.02 -17.60 14.07
N SER A 45 -6.33 -17.33 15.34
CA SER A 45 -7.65 -16.88 15.81
C SER A 45 -8.02 -15.46 15.35
N GLU A 46 -7.05 -14.59 15.08
CA GLU A 46 -7.27 -13.18 14.71
C GLU A 46 -7.44 -12.97 13.20
N VAL A 47 -7.20 -14.02 12.40
CA VAL A 47 -7.33 -14.02 10.93
C VAL A 47 -8.79 -13.76 10.51
N MET A 48 -9.77 -14.17 11.33
CA MET A 48 -11.20 -14.07 11.03
C MET A 48 -11.76 -12.63 11.16
N HIS A 49 -11.00 -11.69 11.74
CA HIS A 49 -11.39 -10.28 11.89
C HIS A 49 -10.69 -9.34 10.89
N ALA A 50 -10.18 -9.88 9.79
CA ALA A 50 -9.47 -9.11 8.78
C ALA A 50 -10.40 -8.10 8.09
N SER A 51 -10.42 -6.86 8.59
CA SER A 51 -10.85 -5.71 7.79
C SER A 51 -9.75 -5.39 6.78
N PHE A 52 -10.11 -5.06 5.53
CA PHE A 52 -9.13 -4.71 4.49
C PHE A 52 -9.54 -3.43 3.78
N HIS A 53 -8.65 -2.44 3.72
CA HIS A 53 -8.85 -1.23 2.93
C HIS A 53 -8.41 -1.48 1.47
N PHE A 54 -9.14 -2.36 0.76
CA PHE A 54 -8.79 -2.86 -0.60
C PHE A 54 -8.42 -1.79 -1.62
N PRO A 55 -9.11 -0.65 -1.67
CA PRO A 55 -8.80 0.37 -2.65
C PRO A 55 -7.38 0.93 -2.47
N LEU A 56 -6.97 1.22 -1.23
CA LEU A 56 -5.77 2.03 -0.98
C LEU A 56 -4.47 1.25 -1.20
N HIS A 57 -4.41 -0.02 -0.81
CA HIS A 57 -3.28 -0.90 -1.12
C HIS A 57 -3.08 -1.06 -2.62
N ARG A 58 -4.18 -1.29 -3.36
CA ARG A 58 -4.12 -1.44 -4.82
C ARG A 58 -3.65 -0.17 -5.50
N TYR A 59 -4.11 0.99 -5.02
CA TYR A 59 -3.64 2.27 -5.53
C TYR A 59 -2.17 2.52 -5.19
N LEU A 60 -1.75 2.30 -3.94
CA LEU A 60 -0.34 2.42 -3.55
C LEU A 60 0.57 1.60 -4.47
N ALA A 61 0.25 0.31 -4.69
CA ALA A 61 1.01 -0.55 -5.58
C ALA A 61 1.05 -0.04 -7.02
N ALA A 62 -0.08 0.45 -7.54
CA ALA A 62 -0.17 1.00 -8.88
C ALA A 62 0.65 2.30 -9.03
N PHE A 63 0.58 3.23 -8.09
CA PHE A 63 1.35 4.48 -8.12
C PHE A 63 2.86 4.24 -7.93
N LEU A 64 3.25 3.30 -7.06
CA LEU A 64 4.65 2.88 -6.92
C LEU A 64 5.19 2.31 -8.26
N CYS A 65 4.44 1.41 -8.89
CA CYS A 65 4.83 0.79 -10.14
C CYS A 65 4.93 1.80 -11.29
N ALA A 66 3.91 2.65 -11.45
CA ALA A 66 3.89 3.70 -12.46
C ALA A 66 5.01 4.73 -12.22
N GLY A 67 5.22 5.13 -10.96
CA GLY A 67 6.23 6.09 -10.58
C GLY A 67 7.66 5.61 -10.87
N VAL A 68 7.96 4.36 -10.53
CA VAL A 68 9.29 3.77 -10.76
C VAL A 68 9.53 3.47 -12.23
N ARG A 69 8.56 2.90 -12.95
CA ARG A 69 8.75 2.47 -14.35
C ARG A 69 8.57 3.59 -15.37
N GLY A 70 7.64 4.51 -15.12
CA GLY A 70 7.24 5.55 -16.08
C GLY A 70 7.70 6.96 -15.74
N MET A 71 7.96 7.28 -14.46
CA MET A 71 8.27 8.64 -14.02
C MET A 71 9.69 8.80 -13.44
N GLY A 72 10.50 7.74 -13.45
CA GLY A 72 11.89 7.78 -12.98
C GLY A 72 12.07 7.94 -11.48
N LEU A 73 11.05 7.63 -10.67
CA LEU A 73 11.20 7.60 -9.21
C LEU A 73 12.14 6.45 -8.80
N ARG A 74 13.07 6.73 -7.90
CA ARG A 74 13.87 5.66 -7.28
C ARG A 74 13.01 4.98 -6.21
N ALA A 75 12.96 3.65 -6.22
CA ALA A 75 12.20 2.88 -5.23
C ALA A 75 12.60 3.23 -3.80
N ALA A 76 13.90 3.42 -3.55
CA ALA A 76 14.44 3.81 -2.25
C ALA A 76 13.88 5.14 -1.70
N ASP A 77 13.41 6.04 -2.58
CA ASP A 77 12.90 7.35 -2.19
C ASP A 77 11.39 7.34 -1.88
N VAL A 78 10.69 6.23 -2.16
CA VAL A 78 9.22 6.14 -2.10
C VAL A 78 8.70 4.93 -1.33
N LEU A 79 9.56 3.99 -0.96
CA LEU A 79 9.20 2.87 -0.10
C LEU A 79 9.06 3.33 1.36
N PRO A 80 8.09 2.78 2.10
CA PRO A 80 8.00 3.03 3.54
C PRO A 80 9.17 2.38 4.30
N PRO A 81 9.34 2.72 5.59
CA PRO A 81 10.27 2.01 6.48
C PRO A 81 10.02 0.49 6.48
N PRO A 82 11.06 -0.34 6.73
CA PRO A 82 10.94 -1.80 6.67
C PRO A 82 9.80 -2.39 7.50
N ASP A 83 9.53 -1.84 8.68
CA ASP A 83 8.49 -2.33 9.59
C ASP A 83 7.09 -2.14 8.99
N LEU A 84 6.78 -0.93 8.49
CA LEU A 84 5.52 -0.67 7.79
C LEU A 84 5.43 -1.46 6.48
N LEU A 85 6.55 -1.60 5.75
CA LEU A 85 6.57 -2.41 4.54
C LEU A 85 6.17 -3.88 4.82
N ALA A 86 6.67 -4.45 5.93
CA ALA A 86 6.31 -5.80 6.35
C ALA A 86 4.82 -5.92 6.68
N LEU A 87 4.24 -4.94 7.40
CA LEU A 87 2.81 -4.91 7.70
C LEU A 87 1.95 -4.87 6.42
N LEU A 88 2.31 -3.99 5.48
CA LEU A 88 1.62 -3.83 4.19
C LEU A 88 1.73 -5.08 3.29
N ALA A 89 2.81 -5.85 3.42
CA ALA A 89 3.02 -7.07 2.64
C ALA A 89 2.20 -8.26 3.20
N VAL A 90 2.08 -8.37 4.52
CA VAL A 90 1.36 -9.46 5.18
C VAL A 90 -0.16 -9.24 5.12
N HIS A 91 -0.62 -7.99 5.15
CA HIS A 91 -2.04 -7.68 5.26
C HIS A 91 -2.91 -8.20 4.08
N PRO A 92 -2.52 -8.07 2.79
CA PRO A 92 -3.28 -8.63 1.66
C PRO A 92 -3.33 -10.16 1.64
N LEU A 93 -2.27 -10.83 2.12
CA LEU A 93 -2.21 -12.30 2.19
C LEU A 93 -3.26 -12.87 3.15
N ARG A 94 -3.63 -12.14 4.21
CA ARG A 94 -4.70 -12.52 5.16
C ARG A 94 -6.04 -12.71 4.46
N VAL A 95 -6.39 -11.83 3.52
CA VAL A 95 -7.68 -11.86 2.81
C VAL A 95 -7.79 -13.08 1.90
N GLN A 96 -6.70 -13.42 1.19
CA GLN A 96 -6.69 -14.56 0.27
C GLN A 96 -6.86 -15.90 0.99
N VAL A 97 -6.25 -16.06 2.17
CA VAL A 97 -6.39 -17.31 2.95
C VAL A 97 -7.77 -17.43 3.61
N SER A 98 -8.39 -16.30 4.01
CA SER A 98 -9.76 -16.31 4.56
C SER A 98 -10.86 -16.67 3.54
N THR A 99 -10.62 -16.54 2.24
CA THR A 99 -11.61 -16.82 1.18
C THR A 99 -11.54 -18.24 0.59
N HIS A 100 -10.63 -19.08 1.09
CA HIS A 100 -10.43 -20.45 0.62
C HIS A 100 -11.08 -21.54 1.51
N HIS A 101 -12.10 -21.17 2.29
CA HIS A 101 -12.92 -22.11 3.07
C HIS A 101 -14.39 -22.05 2.66
#